data_AF-A0A158E315-F1
#
_entry.id   AF-A0A158E315-F1
#
_cell.length_a   1.000
_cell.length_b   1.000
_cell.length_c   1.000
_cell.angle_alpha   90.00
_cell.angle_beta   90.00
_cell.angle_gamma   90.00
#
_symmetry.space_group_name_H-M   'P 1'
#
loop_
_entity.id
_entity.type
_entity.pdbx_description
1 polymer ?
#
loop_
_entity_poly.entity_id
_entity_poly.type
_entity_poly.pdbx_seq_one_letter_code
_entity_poly.pdbx_strand_id
1 'polypeptide(L)'
;MSNKTSALRLTELKQHPFARYFITLANHSPAQALEALSEAIRAEKRAMNAYDWVQEALPGAELKPAFAFGTVGELYRNHGRGQEYVRFKETLRAA
;
A
#
# COMPACT_ATOMS: atom_id res chain seq x y z
N MET A 1 -3.30 -15.31 -26.31
CA MET A 1 -2.81 -15.52 -24.93
C MET A 1 -2.04 -14.28 -24.50
N SER A 2 -2.70 -13.40 -23.73
CA SER A 2 -2.21 -12.06 -23.42
C SER A 2 -1.33 -12.03 -22.18
N ASN A 3 -0.05 -12.41 -22.33
CA ASN A 3 0.95 -12.31 -21.26
C ASN A 3 1.48 -10.88 -21.04
N LYS A 4 1.03 -9.91 -21.84
CA LYS A 4 1.57 -8.54 -21.84
C LYS A 4 1.06 -7.70 -20.65
N THR A 5 -0.16 -7.98 -20.18
CA THR A 5 -0.79 -7.26 -19.07
C THR A 5 -0.15 -7.60 -17.72
N SER A 6 0.26 -8.87 -17.53
CA SER A 6 0.88 -9.33 -16.29
C SER A 6 2.26 -8.70 -16.07
N ALA A 7 3.04 -8.54 -17.14
CA ALA A 7 4.37 -7.91 -17.07
C ALA A 7 4.28 -6.41 -16.73
N LEU A 8 3.31 -5.68 -17.29
CA LEU A 8 3.06 -4.27 -16.96
C LEU A 8 2.64 -4.11 -15.49
N ARG A 9 1.71 -4.94 -15.01
CA ARG A 9 1.29 -4.95 -13.60
C ARG A 9 2.45 -5.23 -12.65
N LEU A 10 3.34 -6.17 -12.98
CA LEU A 10 4.54 -6.47 -12.20
C LEU A 10 5.54 -5.31 -12.16
N THR A 11 5.63 -4.53 -13.24
CA THR A 11 6.53 -3.38 -13.34
C THR A 11 5.98 -2.19 -12.55
N GLU A 12 4.68 -1.93 -12.64
CA GLU A 12 3.99 -0.93 -11.82
C GLU A 12 3.96 -1.30 -10.33
N LEU A 13 3.79 -2.58 -9.99
CA LEU A 13 3.91 -3.07 -8.60
C LEU A 13 5.31 -2.79 -8.03
N LYS A 14 6.37 -2.94 -8.85
CA LYS A 14 7.74 -2.70 -8.42
C LYS A 14 8.05 -1.22 -8.21
N GLN A 15 7.33 -0.31 -8.87
CA GLN A 15 7.57 1.13 -8.76
C GLN A 15 6.68 1.81 -7.71
N HIS A 16 5.49 1.29 -7.43
CA HIS A 16 4.58 1.98 -6.52
C HIS A 16 5.00 1.80 -5.04
N PRO A 17 5.35 2.87 -4.31
CA PRO A 17 5.87 2.78 -2.94
C PRO A 17 4.88 2.19 -1.93
N PHE A 18 3.58 2.12 -2.28
CA PHE A 18 2.57 1.45 -1.47
C PHE A 18 2.52 -0.07 -1.66
N ALA A 19 2.95 -0.60 -2.81
CA ALA A 19 2.93 -2.04 -3.06
C ALA A 19 3.87 -2.80 -2.11
N ARG A 20 4.91 -2.14 -1.58
CA ARG A 20 5.88 -2.75 -0.66
C ARG A 20 5.29 -3.26 0.66
N TYR A 21 4.10 -2.81 1.05
CA TYR A 21 3.42 -3.26 2.27
C TYR A 21 2.71 -4.60 2.08
N PHE A 22 2.55 -5.04 0.84
CA PHE A 22 1.81 -6.25 0.48
C PHE A 22 2.77 -7.39 0.10
N ILE A 23 2.35 -8.61 0.38
CA ILE A 23 2.90 -9.83 -0.22
C ILE A 23 2.30 -9.97 -1.62
N THR A 24 0.98 -9.78 -1.72
CA THR A 24 0.24 -9.78 -2.99
C THR A 24 -0.92 -8.78 -2.92
N LEU A 25 -1.23 -8.15 -4.05
CA LEU A 25 -2.42 -7.30 -4.22
C LEU A 25 -3.55 -8.05 -4.95
N ALA A 26 -3.37 -9.33 -5.27
CA ALA A 26 -4.27 -10.11 -6.11
C ALA A 26 -4.63 -9.39 -7.42
N ASN A 27 -5.90 -9.02 -7.59
CA ASN A 27 -6.42 -8.33 -8.76
C ASN A 27 -6.47 -6.80 -8.60
N HIS A 28 -6.04 -6.28 -7.46
CA HIS A 28 -6.03 -4.86 -7.15
C HIS A 28 -4.74 -4.20 -7.62
N SER A 29 -4.86 -2.95 -8.05
CA SER A 29 -3.71 -2.11 -8.39
C SER A 29 -3.19 -1.40 -7.13
N PRO A 30 -1.89 -1.08 -7.02
CA PRO A 30 -1.35 -0.35 -5.87
C PRO A 30 -2.04 1.00 -5.60
N ALA A 31 -2.51 1.67 -6.65
CA ALA A 31 -3.29 2.91 -6.55
C ALA A 31 -4.66 2.66 -5.90
N GLN A 32 -5.39 1.63 -6.33
CA GLN A 32 -6.68 1.25 -5.75
C GLN A 32 -6.54 0.89 -4.27
N ALA A 33 -5.47 0.20 -3.91
CA ALA A 33 -5.19 -0.13 -2.51
C ALA A 33 -4.90 1.12 -1.65
N LEU A 34 -4.23 2.13 -2.23
CA LEU A 34 -3.96 3.40 -1.55
C LEU A 34 -5.23 4.26 -1.40
N GLU A 35 -6.10 4.26 -2.41
CA GLU A 35 -7.43 4.88 -2.31
C GLU A 35 -8.27 4.21 -1.23
N ALA A 36 -8.33 2.88 -1.21
CA ALA A 36 -9.04 2.13 -0.18
C ALA A 36 -8.51 2.43 1.24
N LEU A 37 -7.20 2.60 1.38
CA LEU A 37 -6.59 3.01 2.64
C LEU A 37 -7.01 4.44 3.02
N SER A 38 -6.99 5.36 2.06
CA SER A 38 -7.38 6.76 2.29
C SER A 38 -8.86 6.89 2.68
N GLU A 39 -9.73 6.12 2.04
CA GLU A 39 -11.15 6.03 2.38
C GLU A 39 -11.36 5.47 3.79
N ALA A 40 -10.60 4.44 4.20
CA ALA A 40 -10.67 3.93 5.57
C ALA A 40 -10.25 4.99 6.61
N ILE A 41 -9.28 5.84 6.30
CA ILE A 41 -8.88 6.97 7.16
C ILE A 41 -9.98 8.04 7.22
N ARG A 42 -10.66 8.32 6.10
CA ARG A 42 -11.79 9.28 6.02
C ARG A 42 -13.03 8.76 6.76
N ALA A 43 -13.27 7.46 6.72
CA ALA A 43 -14.34 6.79 7.45
C ALA A 43 -14.00 6.50 8.93
N GLU A 44 -12.97 7.16 9.47
CA GLU A 44 -12.53 7.04 10.87
C GLU A 44 -12.13 5.62 11.33
N LYS A 45 -11.87 4.70 10.39
CA LYS A 45 -11.44 3.32 10.69
C LYS A 45 -9.96 3.21 11.11
N ARG A 46 -9.37 4.27 11.67
CA ARG A 46 -7.94 4.31 12.01
C ARG A 46 -7.51 3.24 13.02
N ALA A 47 -8.38 2.94 13.99
CA ALA A 47 -8.14 1.94 15.03
C ALA A 47 -8.44 0.51 14.58
N MET A 48 -9.03 0.35 13.38
CA MET A 48 -9.28 -0.96 12.80
C MET A 48 -7.95 -1.69 12.58
N ASN A 49 -7.95 -2.99 12.81
CA ASN A 49 -6.80 -3.84 12.51
C ASN A 49 -6.55 -3.86 10.99
N ALA A 50 -5.28 -3.77 10.59
CA ALA A 50 -4.91 -3.71 9.17
C ALA A 50 -5.19 -5.03 8.43
N TYR A 51 -5.10 -6.17 9.10
CA TYR A 51 -5.50 -7.46 8.55
C TYR A 51 -7.01 -7.50 8.27
N ASP A 52 -7.85 -7.14 9.23
CA ASP A 52 -9.31 -7.10 9.02
C ASP A 52 -9.66 -6.12 7.90
N TRP A 53 -9.01 -4.96 7.87
CA TRP A 53 -9.20 -3.98 6.80
C TRP A 53 -8.84 -4.53 5.43
N VAL A 54 -7.70 -5.23 5.28
CA VAL A 54 -7.31 -5.75 3.96
C VAL A 54 -8.28 -6.83 3.49
N GLN A 55 -8.82 -7.66 4.40
CA GLN A 55 -9.84 -8.65 4.05
C GLN A 55 -11.16 -8.00 3.60
N GLU A 56 -11.59 -6.92 4.26
CA GLU A 56 -12.81 -6.18 3.90
C GLU A 56 -12.66 -5.35 2.62
N ALA A 57 -11.60 -4.56 2.53
CA ALA A 57 -11.47 -3.53 1.50
C ALA A 57 -10.76 -4.03 0.23
N LEU A 58 -9.93 -5.07 0.34
CA LEU A 58 -9.09 -5.59 -0.74
C LEU A 58 -9.14 -7.13 -0.75
N PRO A 59 -10.29 -7.74 -1.06
CA PRO A 59 -10.44 -9.18 -1.00
C PRO A 59 -9.39 -9.89 -1.88
N GLY A 60 -8.68 -10.85 -1.28
CA GLY A 60 -7.58 -11.59 -1.90
C GLY A 60 -6.20 -10.92 -1.82
N ALA A 61 -6.12 -9.66 -1.40
CA ALA A 61 -4.83 -9.03 -1.10
C ALA A 61 -4.30 -9.51 0.26
N GLU A 62 -2.97 -9.53 0.39
CA GLU A 62 -2.30 -9.97 1.61
C GLU A 62 -1.22 -8.98 2.00
N LEU A 63 -1.32 -8.47 3.23
CA LEU A 63 -0.30 -7.62 3.84
C LEU A 63 0.89 -8.45 4.31
N LYS A 64 2.08 -7.86 4.30
CA LYS A 64 3.21 -8.48 5.00
C LYS A 64 2.90 -8.55 6.50
N PRO A 65 3.35 -9.60 7.21
CA PRO A 65 3.03 -9.80 8.63
C PRO A 65 3.34 -8.59 9.50
N ALA A 66 4.46 -7.92 9.26
CA ALA A 66 4.89 -6.72 10.00
C ALA A 66 3.87 -5.57 9.96
N PHE A 67 3.02 -5.52 8.93
CA PHE A 67 1.97 -4.50 8.78
C PHE A 67 0.57 -5.03 9.08
N ALA A 68 0.36 -6.34 9.00
CA ALA A 68 -0.94 -6.98 9.28
C ALA A 68 -1.30 -6.95 10.77
N PHE A 69 -0.33 -7.01 11.68
CA PHE A 69 -0.57 -6.96 13.13
C PHE A 69 -0.88 -5.55 13.67
N GLY A 70 -0.61 -4.50 12.88
CA GLY A 70 -0.87 -3.12 13.27
C GLY A 70 -2.28 -2.65 12.93
N THR A 71 -2.51 -1.35 13.11
CA THR A 71 -3.76 -0.69 12.73
C THR A 71 -3.69 -0.04 11.35
N VAL A 72 -4.85 0.22 10.74
CA VAL A 72 -4.99 1.00 9.50
C VAL A 72 -4.30 2.37 9.64
N GLY A 73 -4.42 3.01 10.80
CA GLY A 73 -3.78 4.30 11.07
C GLY A 73 -2.25 4.20 11.16
N GLU A 74 -1.69 3.09 11.63
CA GLU A 74 -0.25 2.83 11.58
C GLU A 74 0.23 2.54 10.17
N LEU A 75 -0.52 1.75 9.39
CA LEU A 75 -0.23 1.49 7.99
C LEU A 75 -0.18 2.80 7.18
N TYR A 76 -1.16 3.68 7.38
CA TYR A 76 -1.20 5.00 6.74
C TYR A 76 -0.03 5.90 7.17
N ARG A 77 0.28 5.97 8.46
CA ARG A 77 1.44 6.74 8.96
C ARG A 77 2.77 6.21 8.42
N ASN A 78 2.93 4.89 8.34
CA ASN A 78 4.12 4.26 7.79
C ASN A 78 4.28 4.55 6.29
N HIS A 79 3.18 4.71 5.55
CA HIS A 79 3.23 5.20 4.18
C HIS A 79 3.63 6.68 4.09
N GLY A 80 2.97 7.55 4.86
CA GLY A 80 3.25 9.00 4.88
C GLY A 80 4.70 9.31 5.22
N ARG A 81 5.22 8.76 6.32
CA ARG A 81 6.63 8.93 6.71
C ARG A 81 7.61 8.39 5.67
N GLY A 82 7.22 7.32 4.99
CA GLY A 82 8.00 6.74 3.92
C GLY A 82 8.13 7.65 2.70
N GLN A 83 7.09 8.43 2.37
CA GLN A 83 7.12 9.43 1.30
C GLN A 83 7.93 10.67 1.70
N GLU A 84 7.78 11.12 2.94
CA GLU A 84 8.57 12.25 3.48
C GLU A 84 10.07 11.94 3.47
N TYR A 85 10.46 10.71 3.84
CA TYR A 85 11.85 10.28 3.80
C TYR A 85 12.42 10.19 2.38
N VAL A 86 11.61 9.75 1.40
CA VAL A 86 12.02 9.74 -0.02
C VAL A 86 12.26 11.16 -0.51
N ARG A 87 11.32 12.08 -0.25
CA ARG A 87 11.48 13.50 -0.60
C ARG A 87 12.73 14.11 0.02
N PHE A 88 12.99 13.84 1.31
CA PHE A 88 14.18 14.33 2.00
C PHE A 88 15.48 13.83 1.36
N LYS A 89 15.55 12.56 0.94
CA LYS A 89 16.70 12.00 0.22
C LYS A 89 16.91 12.63 -1.16
N GLU A 90 15.83 12.94 -1.87
CA GLU A 90 15.92 13.62 -3.17
C GLU A 90 16.45 15.05 -3.00
N THR A 91 15.99 15.78 -1.98
CA THR A 91 16.53 17.11 -1.66
C THR A 91 18.03 17.07 -1.34
N LEU A 92 18.49 16.06 -0.59
CA LEU A 92 19.93 15.89 -0.26
C LEU A 92 20.80 15.46 -1.46
N ARG A 93 20.22 14.86 -2.51
CA ARG A 93 20.96 14.53 -3.74
C ARG A 93 21.02 15.68 -4.75
N ALA A 94 20.14 16.67 -4.59
CA ALA A 94 20.05 17.84 -5.46
C ALA A 94 20.82 19.07 -4.92
N ALA A 95 21.42 18.95 -3.73
CA ALA A 95 22.29 19.93 -3.09
C ALA A 95 23.75 19.50 -3.17
#